data_AF-A0A177ICU2-F1
#
_entry.id   AF-A0A177ICU2-F1
#
_cell.length_a   1.000
_cell.length_b   1.000
_cell.length_c   1.000
_cell.angle_alpha   90.00
_cell.angle_beta   90.00
_cell.angle_gamma   90.00
#
_symmetry.space_group_name_H-M   'P 1'
#
loop_
_entity.id
_entity.type
_entity.pdbx_description
1 polymer ?
#
loop_
_entity_poly.entity_id
_entity_poly.type
_entity_poly.pdbx_seq_one_letter_code
_entity_poly.pdbx_strand_id
1 'polypeptide(L)'
;MKHHTDFILIACTDPVVTPEAAHAAAATRREVIHVTDPRDLSRYALDAAAVIVDASTAVHVAATGRRSRIYFVAPEPGPIDYEMALRSHAEQAFILPAESTQLLQALAADTTEQHHAAALRITVVGASGGVGASTLAAAIARMACAEQSTALLIDAIPLSGGLDLLMGLEAAPGARWPDISLGTGAIDATDIAAALPSTPDGITVLSAARAKVETPFTLESEAVGRLISATSGGFDVLVVDAPPTHIPQASDLVVVVCAAEVRSSAAAAEICAELKARGSNFVVALRHRGWSGLSARDIERITQGDVSVEISHIKNLTKTTEVAGLPTVLPKKLAAPALELLAVAGW
;
A
#
# COMPACT_ATOMS: atom_id res chain seq x y z
N MET A 1 18.12 17.64 -6.38
CA MET A 1 17.71 18.19 -5.08
C MET A 1 16.30 17.68 -4.82
N LYS A 2 16.12 16.85 -3.79
CA LYS A 2 14.79 16.36 -3.38
C LYS A 2 14.02 17.58 -2.84
N HIS A 3 12.95 17.99 -3.51
CA HIS A 3 12.08 19.04 -2.96
C HIS A 3 11.35 18.45 -1.74
N HIS A 4 11.49 19.11 -0.60
CA HIS A 4 10.84 18.75 0.66
C HIS A 4 9.34 19.08 0.50
N THR A 5 8.48 18.07 0.37
CA THR A 5 7.02 18.23 0.25
C THR A 5 6.34 18.51 1.60
N ASP A 6 7.05 19.11 2.56
CA ASP A 6 6.64 19.15 3.98
C ASP A 6 6.45 20.58 4.51
N PHE A 7 5.85 21.45 3.69
CA PHE A 7 5.48 22.81 4.08
C PHE A 7 4.01 23.12 3.74
N ILE A 8 3.42 24.03 4.51
CA ILE A 8 2.09 24.60 4.25
C ILE A 8 2.29 25.96 3.58
N LEU A 9 1.62 26.16 2.45
CA LEU A 9 1.62 27.42 1.72
C LEU A 9 0.41 28.26 2.15
N ILE A 10 0.66 29.46 2.66
CA ILE A 10 -0.39 30.44 2.95
C ILE A 10 -0.37 31.50 1.86
N ALA A 11 -1.40 31.44 1.03
CA ALA A 11 -1.65 32.38 -0.04
C ALA A 11 -2.91 33.17 0.29
N CYS A 12 -2.84 34.07 1.28
CA CYS A 12 -3.93 34.97 1.62
C CYS A 12 -3.42 36.41 1.56
N THR A 13 -4.27 37.34 1.12
CA THR A 13 -3.99 38.78 1.19
C THR A 13 -4.92 39.50 2.16
N ASP A 14 -6.01 38.86 2.58
CA ASP A 14 -6.92 39.43 3.57
C ASP A 14 -6.25 39.50 4.97
N PRO A 15 -6.25 40.69 5.61
CA PRO A 15 -5.53 40.93 6.85
C PRO A 15 -6.17 40.28 8.09
N VAL A 16 -7.42 39.84 8.01
CA VAL A 16 -8.13 39.14 9.10
C VAL A 16 -7.84 37.65 9.04
N VAL A 17 -7.90 37.04 7.85
CA VAL A 17 -7.72 35.58 7.70
C VAL A 17 -6.25 35.17 7.76
N THR A 18 -5.32 36.01 7.31
CA THR A 18 -3.90 35.63 7.20
C THR A 18 -3.27 35.26 8.54
N PRO A 19 -3.44 36.05 9.64
CA PRO A 19 -2.91 35.69 10.95
C PRO A 19 -3.53 34.41 11.52
N GLU A 20 -4.84 34.22 11.32
CA GLU A 20 -5.58 33.04 11.81
C GLU A 20 -5.14 31.76 11.07
N ALA A 21 -5.02 31.83 9.75
CA ALA A 21 -4.47 30.74 8.93
C ALA A 21 -3.03 30.40 9.33
N ALA A 22 -2.20 31.42 9.61
CA ALA A 22 -0.83 31.22 10.08
C ALA A 22 -0.79 30.51 11.44
N HIS A 23 -1.68 30.89 12.35
CA HIS A 23 -1.80 30.27 13.66
C HIS A 23 -2.20 28.80 13.57
N ALA A 24 -3.22 28.49 12.75
CA ALA A 24 -3.65 27.11 12.51
C ALA A 24 -2.55 26.26 11.86
N ALA A 25 -1.86 26.80 10.84
CA ALA A 25 -0.78 26.11 10.14
C ALA A 25 0.43 25.84 11.06
N ALA A 26 0.82 26.80 11.90
CA ALA A 26 1.96 26.67 12.82
C ALA A 26 1.79 25.53 13.84
N ALA A 27 0.55 25.13 14.15
CA ALA A 27 0.27 24.01 15.05
C ALA A 27 0.65 22.63 14.46
N THR A 28 0.81 22.52 13.13
CA THR A 28 1.08 21.26 12.43
C THR A 28 2.55 20.81 12.43
N ARG A 29 3.46 21.60 13.04
CA ARG A 29 4.93 21.41 13.02
C ARG A 29 5.59 21.46 11.62
N ARG A 30 4.84 21.77 10.57
CA ARG A 30 5.37 21.99 9.21
C ARG A 30 5.95 23.38 9.06
N GLU A 31 6.87 23.53 8.11
CA GLU A 31 7.31 24.85 7.69
C GLU A 31 6.12 25.59 7.07
N VAL A 32 5.97 26.88 7.38
CA VAL A 32 4.90 27.72 6.84
C VAL A 32 5.52 28.75 5.90
N ILE A 33 5.14 28.70 4.63
CA ILE A 33 5.62 29.63 3.61
C ILE A 33 4.46 30.55 3.24
N HIS A 34 4.69 31.87 3.33
CA HIS A 34 3.73 32.88 2.91
C HIS A 34 4.08 33.40 1.53
N VAL A 35 3.11 33.37 0.59
CA VAL A 35 3.30 33.85 -0.77
C VAL A 35 2.08 34.62 -1.24
N THR A 36 2.31 35.81 -1.77
CA THR A 36 1.26 36.67 -2.35
C THR A 36 1.47 36.98 -3.84
N ASP A 37 2.67 36.71 -4.40
CA ASP A 37 2.92 36.85 -5.84
C ASP A 37 2.31 35.63 -6.59
N PRO A 38 1.42 35.85 -7.58
CA PRO A 38 0.77 34.77 -8.33
C PRO A 38 1.74 33.77 -8.99
N ARG A 39 2.93 34.21 -9.40
CA ARG A 39 3.93 33.35 -10.07
C ARG A 39 4.60 32.43 -9.08
N ASP A 40 4.94 32.95 -7.91
CA ASP A 40 5.51 32.16 -6.82
C ASP A 40 4.45 31.21 -6.27
N LEU A 41 3.21 31.67 -6.15
CA LEU A 41 2.08 30.85 -5.71
C LEU A 41 1.95 29.61 -6.61
N SER A 42 1.92 29.80 -7.93
CA SER A 42 1.80 28.69 -8.89
C SER A 42 2.96 27.68 -8.79
N ARG A 43 4.15 28.15 -8.38
CA ARG A 43 5.35 27.33 -8.21
C ARG A 43 5.35 26.57 -6.90
N TYR A 44 5.13 27.25 -5.77
CA TYR A 44 5.14 26.64 -4.44
C TYR A 44 3.93 25.74 -4.21
N ALA A 45 2.77 26.08 -4.80
CA ALA A 45 1.55 25.29 -4.66
C ALA A 45 1.64 23.88 -5.29
N LEU A 46 2.65 23.59 -6.12
CA LEU A 46 2.86 22.24 -6.68
C LEU A 46 3.58 21.30 -5.70
N ASP A 47 4.39 21.85 -4.79
CA ASP A 47 5.23 21.10 -3.86
C ASP A 47 4.73 21.21 -2.41
N ALA A 48 3.70 22.03 -2.14
CA ALA A 48 3.14 22.23 -0.82
C ALA A 48 2.30 21.02 -0.37
N ALA A 49 2.40 20.65 0.91
CA ALA A 49 1.51 19.64 1.50
C ALA A 49 0.06 20.14 1.50
N ALA A 50 -0.16 21.38 1.93
CA ALA A 50 -1.46 22.03 1.91
C ALA A 50 -1.31 23.50 1.48
N VAL A 51 -2.35 24.03 0.83
CA VAL A 51 -2.41 25.42 0.38
C VAL A 51 -3.67 26.07 0.96
N ILE A 52 -3.48 27.14 1.73
CA ILE A 52 -4.58 27.93 2.28
C ILE A 52 -4.75 29.17 1.41
N VAL A 53 -5.97 29.41 0.91
CA VAL A 53 -6.29 30.46 -0.06
C VAL A 53 -7.49 31.28 0.39
N ASP A 54 -7.51 32.56 0.07
CA ASP A 54 -8.70 33.40 0.19
C ASP A 54 -9.27 33.73 -1.21
N ALA A 55 -10.34 34.53 -1.25
CA ALA A 55 -10.97 34.92 -2.50
C ALA A 55 -10.00 35.62 -3.49
N SER A 56 -8.97 36.31 -2.99
CA SER A 56 -8.04 37.08 -3.82
C SER A 56 -7.02 36.18 -4.55
N THR A 57 -6.70 35.02 -3.97
CA THR A 57 -5.67 34.11 -4.47
C THR A 57 -6.23 32.83 -5.07
N ALA A 58 -7.46 32.44 -4.72
CA ALA A 58 -8.13 31.22 -5.18
C ALA A 58 -8.04 30.98 -6.70
N VAL A 59 -8.20 32.03 -7.51
CA VAL A 59 -8.15 31.94 -8.98
C VAL A 59 -6.76 31.54 -9.49
N HIS A 60 -5.70 31.95 -8.81
CA HIS A 60 -4.32 31.67 -9.22
C HIS A 60 -3.92 30.20 -8.97
N VAL A 61 -4.62 29.53 -8.06
CA VAL A 61 -4.33 28.15 -7.65
C VAL A 61 -5.18 27.15 -8.43
N ALA A 62 -6.28 27.60 -9.05
CA ALA A 62 -7.13 26.76 -9.89
C ALA A 62 -6.36 26.09 -11.06
N ALA A 63 -5.25 26.68 -11.51
CA ALA A 63 -4.46 26.21 -12.64
C ALA A 63 -3.40 25.14 -12.27
N THR A 64 -3.14 24.87 -10.98
CA THR A 64 -2.01 24.02 -10.54
C THR A 64 -2.33 22.53 -10.48
N GLY A 65 -3.60 22.13 -10.61
CA GLY A 65 -4.04 20.72 -10.57
C GLY A 65 -4.11 20.10 -9.16
N ARG A 66 -4.64 18.87 -9.03
CA ARG A 66 -4.96 18.20 -7.75
C ARG A 66 -3.75 17.62 -6.97
N ARG A 67 -2.56 18.19 -7.13
CA ARG A 67 -1.35 17.68 -6.45
C ARG A 67 -1.28 18.09 -4.98
N SER A 68 -1.86 19.24 -4.63
CA SER A 68 -1.89 19.77 -3.25
C SER A 68 -3.32 19.98 -2.78
N ARG A 69 -3.55 19.75 -1.48
CA ARG A 69 -4.84 19.97 -0.84
C ARG A 69 -5.08 21.46 -0.66
N ILE A 70 -6.23 21.95 -1.08
CA ILE A 70 -6.55 23.38 -1.06
C ILE A 70 -7.65 23.62 -0.02
N TYR A 71 -7.41 24.56 0.89
CA TYR A 71 -8.36 25.02 1.89
C TYR A 71 -8.74 26.47 1.63
N PHE A 72 -10.03 26.73 1.45
CA PHE A 72 -10.52 28.09 1.24
C PHE A 72 -10.86 28.75 2.57
N VAL A 73 -10.45 30.01 2.76
CA VAL A 73 -10.76 30.77 3.97
C VAL A 73 -11.45 32.09 3.62
N ALA A 74 -12.43 32.46 4.44
CA ALA A 74 -13.15 33.73 4.34
C ALA A 74 -13.15 34.44 5.70
N PRO A 75 -13.14 35.79 5.73
CA PRO A 75 -13.22 36.53 6.98
C PRO A 75 -14.63 36.46 7.58
N GLU A 76 -14.74 36.41 8.91
CA GLU A 76 -16.00 36.60 9.64
C GLU A 76 -16.59 37.99 9.34
N PRO A 77 -17.92 38.12 9.08
CA PRO A 77 -19.01 37.18 9.33
C PRO A 77 -19.34 36.20 8.18
N GLY A 78 -18.50 36.12 7.15
CA GLY A 78 -18.84 35.45 5.89
C GLY A 78 -19.75 36.31 5.01
N PRO A 79 -20.44 35.71 4.01
CA PRO A 79 -20.48 34.28 3.69
C PRO A 79 -19.22 33.79 2.97
N ILE A 80 -19.03 32.47 2.95
CA ILE A 80 -18.05 31.82 2.07
C ILE A 80 -18.50 32.01 0.60
N ASP A 81 -17.57 32.44 -0.26
CA ASP A 81 -17.75 32.41 -1.70
C ASP A 81 -17.54 30.97 -2.23
N TYR A 82 -18.62 30.20 -2.22
CA TYR A 82 -18.60 28.80 -2.66
C TYR A 82 -18.30 28.64 -4.15
N GLU A 83 -18.59 29.64 -4.99
CA GLU A 83 -18.25 29.57 -6.40
C GLU A 83 -16.72 29.65 -6.58
N MET A 84 -16.07 30.57 -5.87
CA MET A 84 -14.60 30.67 -5.89
C MET A 84 -13.93 29.46 -5.25
N ALA A 85 -14.43 28.98 -4.10
CA ALA A 85 -13.90 27.79 -3.44
C ALA A 85 -13.96 26.55 -4.36
N LEU A 86 -15.07 26.37 -5.09
CA LEU A 86 -15.22 25.27 -6.04
C LEU A 86 -14.27 25.41 -7.23
N ARG A 87 -14.13 26.64 -7.77
CA ARG A 87 -13.23 26.93 -8.90
C ARG A 87 -11.76 26.74 -8.56
N SER A 88 -11.37 26.99 -7.30
CA SER A 88 -10.02 26.69 -6.81
C SER A 88 -9.82 25.25 -6.39
N HIS A 89 -10.83 24.38 -6.55
CA HIS A 89 -10.80 22.98 -6.11
C HIS A 89 -10.51 22.82 -4.60
N ALA A 90 -11.02 23.73 -3.77
CA ALA A 90 -10.88 23.62 -2.33
C ALA A 90 -11.61 22.37 -1.82
N GLU A 91 -10.96 21.59 -0.96
CA GLU A 91 -11.56 20.42 -0.30
C GLU A 91 -12.60 20.85 0.73
N GLN A 92 -12.27 21.91 1.48
CA GLN A 92 -13.10 22.48 2.53
C GLN A 92 -12.94 24.00 2.54
N ALA A 93 -13.94 24.68 3.08
CA ALA A 93 -13.96 26.13 3.25
C ALA A 93 -14.30 26.51 4.69
N PHE A 94 -13.63 27.52 5.24
CA PHE A 94 -13.75 27.92 6.64
C PHE A 94 -13.91 29.44 6.79
N ILE A 95 -14.67 29.88 7.79
CA ILE A 95 -14.82 31.27 8.22
C ILE A 95 -13.88 31.53 9.39
N LEU A 96 -12.90 32.43 9.24
CA LEU A 96 -11.94 32.75 10.30
C LEU A 96 -12.27 34.10 10.97
N PRO A 97 -12.16 34.21 12.31
CA PRO A 97 -11.62 33.23 13.27
C PRO A 97 -12.61 32.16 13.78
N ALA A 98 -13.90 32.25 13.43
CA ALA A 98 -14.96 31.39 13.98
C ALA A 98 -14.68 29.87 13.84
N GLU A 99 -13.98 29.45 12.79
CA GLU A 99 -13.68 28.07 12.45
C GLU A 99 -12.17 27.74 12.44
N SER A 100 -11.33 28.54 13.13
CA SER A 100 -9.88 28.32 13.21
C SER A 100 -9.52 26.92 13.77
N THR A 101 -10.33 26.38 14.68
CA THR A 101 -10.12 25.02 15.24
C THR A 101 -10.39 23.94 14.19
N GLN A 102 -11.41 24.11 13.35
CA GLN A 102 -11.77 23.18 12.29
C GLN A 102 -10.72 23.19 11.17
N LEU A 103 -10.19 24.37 10.82
CA LEU A 103 -9.05 24.48 9.91
C LEU A 103 -7.82 23.76 10.46
N LEU A 104 -7.49 23.95 11.75
CA LEU A 104 -6.39 23.24 12.40
C LEU A 104 -6.60 21.72 12.33
N GLN A 105 -7.80 21.23 12.65
CA GLN A 105 -8.13 19.81 12.57
C GLN A 105 -7.99 19.26 11.16
N ALA A 106 -8.39 20.00 10.13
CA ALA A 106 -8.22 19.61 8.74
C ALA A 106 -6.72 19.50 8.37
N LEU A 107 -5.93 20.52 8.72
CA LEU A 107 -4.48 20.52 8.50
C LEU A 107 -3.74 19.44 9.32
N ALA A 108 -4.29 19.02 10.46
CA ALA A 108 -3.74 17.96 11.31
C ALA A 108 -4.12 16.55 10.82
N ALA A 109 -5.35 16.35 10.33
CA ALA A 109 -5.76 15.11 9.67
C ALA A 109 -4.86 14.82 8.47
N ASP A 110 -4.46 15.88 7.77
CA ASP A 110 -3.49 15.88 6.68
C ASP A 110 -2.09 15.40 7.09
N THR A 111 -1.59 15.73 8.29
CA THR A 111 -0.30 15.18 8.75
C THR A 111 -0.33 13.66 8.92
N THR A 112 -1.49 13.10 9.26
CA THR A 112 -1.73 11.65 9.37
C THR A 112 -2.02 10.98 8.03
N GLU A 113 -2.74 11.64 7.12
CA GLU A 113 -3.10 11.10 5.80
C GLU A 113 -2.00 11.29 4.74
N GLN A 114 -1.19 12.34 4.80
CA GLN A 114 -0.11 12.61 3.83
C GLN A 114 1.18 11.81 4.09
N HIS A 115 1.25 11.08 5.21
CA HIS A 115 2.29 10.07 5.44
C HIS A 115 1.89 8.65 5.05
N HIS A 116 0.67 8.40 4.58
CA HIS A 116 0.32 7.12 3.97
C HIS A 116 -0.52 7.34 2.72
N ALA A 117 0.14 7.44 1.56
CA ALA A 117 -0.47 6.89 0.36
C ALA A 117 -0.97 5.49 0.72
N ALA A 118 -2.23 5.16 0.42
CA ALA A 118 -2.79 3.85 0.77
C ALA A 118 -1.79 2.76 0.35
N ALA A 119 -1.44 1.88 1.29
CA ALA A 119 -0.43 0.86 1.08
C ALA A 119 -0.62 0.14 -0.25
N LEU A 120 0.45 -0.06 -1.00
CA LEU A 120 0.41 -0.82 -2.25
C LEU A 120 0.07 -2.28 -1.95
N ARG A 121 -1.03 -2.80 -2.50
CA ARG A 121 -1.54 -4.16 -2.19
C ARG A 121 -1.25 -5.11 -3.33
N ILE A 122 -0.30 -6.03 -3.10
CA ILE A 122 0.08 -7.07 -4.05
C ILE A 122 -0.43 -8.41 -3.53
N THR A 123 -1.29 -9.07 -4.29
CA THR A 123 -1.73 -10.45 -3.97
C THR A 123 -0.99 -11.44 -4.85
N VAL A 124 -0.38 -12.45 -4.24
CA VAL A 124 0.30 -13.54 -4.94
C VAL A 124 -0.54 -14.79 -4.84
N VAL A 125 -0.79 -15.44 -5.98
CA VAL A 125 -1.57 -16.67 -6.07
C VAL A 125 -0.82 -17.74 -6.84
N GLY A 126 -0.83 -18.98 -6.35
CA GLY A 126 -0.24 -20.10 -7.06
C GLY A 126 -1.23 -20.79 -7.98
N ALA A 127 -0.91 -20.93 -9.27
CA ALA A 127 -1.72 -21.73 -10.20
C ALA A 127 -1.70 -23.24 -9.87
N SER A 128 -0.73 -23.70 -9.08
CA SER A 128 -0.63 -25.09 -8.64
C SER A 128 0.11 -25.20 -7.31
N GLY A 129 -0.18 -26.27 -6.55
CA GLY A 129 0.51 -26.54 -5.29
C GLY A 129 2.04 -26.62 -5.46
N GLY A 130 2.78 -26.00 -4.54
CA GLY A 130 4.24 -25.99 -4.55
C GLY A 130 4.87 -25.22 -5.71
N VAL A 131 4.12 -24.36 -6.41
CA VAL A 131 4.66 -23.48 -7.45
C VAL A 131 5.55 -22.36 -6.89
N GLY A 132 5.47 -22.08 -5.59
CA GLY A 132 6.33 -21.10 -4.91
C GLY A 132 5.68 -19.73 -4.73
N ALA A 133 4.34 -19.65 -4.68
CA ALA A 133 3.61 -18.42 -4.40
C ALA A 133 4.03 -17.77 -3.08
N SER A 134 3.99 -18.52 -1.97
CA SER A 134 4.46 -18.07 -0.65
C SER A 134 5.91 -17.57 -0.66
N THR A 135 6.80 -18.27 -1.37
CA THR A 135 8.20 -17.86 -1.52
C THR A 135 8.35 -16.56 -2.29
N LEU A 136 7.56 -16.38 -3.35
CA LEU A 136 7.57 -15.13 -4.13
C LEU A 136 6.95 -13.97 -3.34
N ALA A 137 5.86 -14.22 -2.61
CA ALA A 137 5.24 -13.23 -1.72
C ALA A 137 6.24 -12.71 -0.67
N ALA A 138 6.93 -13.63 0.01
CA ALA A 138 7.99 -13.30 0.95
C ALA A 138 9.17 -12.55 0.29
N ALA A 139 9.51 -12.90 -0.96
CA ALA A 139 10.56 -12.21 -1.70
C ALA A 139 10.16 -10.77 -2.07
N ILE A 140 8.92 -10.55 -2.52
CA ILE A 140 8.37 -9.22 -2.82
C ILE A 140 8.39 -8.35 -1.56
N ALA A 141 7.87 -8.87 -0.42
CA ALA A 141 7.88 -8.14 0.84
C ALA A 141 9.30 -7.75 1.28
N ARG A 142 10.27 -8.65 1.12
CA ARG A 142 11.67 -8.37 1.45
C ARG A 142 12.31 -7.33 0.53
N MET A 143 11.99 -7.37 -0.77
CA MET A 143 12.49 -6.36 -1.70
C MET A 143 11.87 -4.98 -1.43
N ALA A 144 10.62 -4.91 -0.99
CA ALA A 144 9.98 -3.65 -0.59
C ALA A 144 10.67 -3.02 0.64
N CYS A 145 11.01 -3.82 1.66
CA CYS A 145 11.71 -3.32 2.85
C CYS A 145 13.16 -2.89 2.62
N ALA A 146 13.78 -3.25 1.48
CA ALA A 146 15.18 -2.92 1.21
C ALA A 146 15.44 -1.40 1.10
N GLU A 147 14.41 -0.59 0.88
CA GLU A 147 14.49 0.87 0.76
C GLU A 147 14.04 1.64 2.04
N GLN A 148 14.13 0.99 3.22
CA GLN A 148 13.66 1.54 4.51
C GLN A 148 12.12 1.68 4.62
N SER A 149 11.40 1.04 3.71
CA SER A 149 9.93 0.95 3.75
C SER A 149 9.44 -0.19 4.64
N THR A 150 8.18 -0.10 5.02
CA THR A 150 7.46 -1.06 5.85
C THR A 150 6.61 -1.98 4.99
N ALA A 151 6.70 -3.29 5.22
CA ALA A 151 5.88 -4.28 4.53
C ALA A 151 5.18 -5.23 5.50
N LEU A 152 3.91 -5.51 5.22
CA LEU A 152 3.14 -6.55 5.91
C LEU A 152 2.92 -7.72 4.95
N LEU A 153 3.41 -8.90 5.34
CA LEU A 153 3.18 -10.16 4.66
C LEU A 153 2.02 -10.91 5.34
N ILE A 154 0.96 -11.16 4.59
CA ILE A 154 -0.31 -11.73 5.08
C ILE A 154 -0.47 -13.14 4.52
N ASP A 155 -0.53 -14.13 5.42
CA ASP A 155 -0.86 -15.52 5.08
C ASP A 155 -2.38 -15.69 4.96
N ALA A 156 -2.92 -15.57 3.75
CA ALA A 156 -4.36 -15.70 3.50
C ALA A 156 -4.76 -17.12 3.03
N ILE A 157 -3.89 -18.13 3.20
CA ILE A 157 -4.16 -19.52 2.79
C ILE A 157 -4.86 -20.28 3.94
N PRO A 158 -6.09 -20.78 3.73
CA PRO A 158 -6.72 -21.68 4.69
C PRO A 158 -5.87 -22.94 4.88
N LEU A 159 -5.67 -23.36 6.14
CA LEU A 159 -4.82 -24.50 6.50
C LEU A 159 -3.36 -24.35 6.06
N SER A 160 -2.85 -23.11 5.99
CA SER A 160 -1.43 -22.84 5.76
C SER A 160 -0.53 -23.48 6.82
N GLY A 161 0.68 -23.87 6.41
CA GLY A 161 1.76 -24.25 7.32
C GLY A 161 2.31 -23.06 8.13
N GLY A 162 2.00 -21.83 7.71
CA GLY A 162 2.41 -20.59 8.34
C GLY A 162 3.60 -19.93 7.65
N LEU A 163 3.40 -18.70 7.14
CA LEU A 163 4.49 -17.87 6.61
C LEU A 163 5.56 -17.52 7.66
N ASP A 164 5.24 -17.58 8.96
CA ASP A 164 6.24 -17.40 10.02
C ASP A 164 7.36 -18.45 9.95
N LEU A 165 7.07 -19.70 9.58
CA LEU A 165 8.12 -20.71 9.34
C LEU A 165 8.99 -20.36 8.13
N LEU A 166 8.36 -19.91 7.04
CA LEU A 166 9.08 -19.48 5.84
C LEU A 166 10.01 -18.31 6.16
N MET A 167 9.61 -17.42 7.07
CA MET A 167 10.37 -16.23 7.45
C MET A 167 11.32 -16.45 8.64
N GLY A 168 11.37 -17.64 9.24
CA GLY A 168 12.20 -17.94 10.41
C GLY A 168 11.74 -17.24 11.69
N LEU A 169 10.43 -17.01 11.83
CA LEU A 169 9.77 -16.30 12.93
C LEU A 169 8.95 -17.22 13.84
N GLU A 170 9.12 -18.53 13.74
CA GLU A 170 8.32 -19.51 14.47
C GLU A 170 8.48 -19.45 16.00
N ALA A 171 9.61 -18.95 16.46
CA ALA A 171 9.91 -18.68 17.87
C ALA A 171 9.68 -17.21 18.26
N ALA A 172 9.40 -16.32 17.31
CA ALA A 172 9.18 -14.91 17.59
C ALA A 172 7.82 -14.70 18.29
N PRO A 173 7.79 -13.96 19.41
CA PRO A 173 6.53 -13.60 20.06
C PRO A 173 5.71 -12.69 19.14
N GLY A 174 4.40 -12.68 19.34
CA GLY A 174 3.46 -11.85 18.58
C GLY A 174 2.21 -12.63 18.18
N ALA A 175 1.17 -11.91 17.82
CA ALA A 175 -0.12 -12.44 17.43
C ALA A 175 -0.04 -13.27 16.13
N ARG A 176 -0.96 -14.21 16.00
CA ARG A 176 -1.29 -14.94 14.76
C ARG A 176 -2.78 -14.79 14.48
N TRP A 177 -3.26 -15.29 13.34
CA TRP A 177 -4.67 -15.15 12.95
C TRP A 177 -5.72 -15.40 14.07
N PRO A 178 -5.62 -16.45 14.91
CA PRO A 178 -6.60 -16.68 15.97
C PRO A 178 -6.57 -15.64 17.10
N ASP A 179 -5.45 -14.94 17.27
CA ASP A 179 -5.27 -13.89 18.28
C ASP A 179 -5.78 -12.53 17.78
N ILE A 180 -6.01 -12.41 16.46
CA ILE A 180 -6.48 -11.18 15.83
C ILE A 180 -8.00 -11.11 15.88
N SER A 181 -8.52 -10.28 16.77
CA SER A 181 -9.94 -9.93 16.83
C SER A 181 -10.18 -8.57 16.19
N LEU A 182 -10.41 -8.57 14.88
CA LEU A 182 -10.92 -7.38 14.19
C LEU A 182 -12.41 -7.24 14.58
N GLY A 183 -12.73 -6.42 15.57
CA GLY A 183 -14.10 -6.04 15.94
C GLY A 183 -14.67 -4.94 15.03
N THR A 184 -15.91 -4.49 15.26
CA THR A 184 -16.50 -3.36 14.51
C THR A 184 -15.88 -1.99 14.87
N GLY A 185 -14.98 -1.94 15.85
CA GLY A 185 -14.22 -0.75 16.20
C GLY A 185 -13.02 -0.53 15.27
N ALA A 186 -12.61 0.73 15.13
CA ALA A 186 -11.36 1.08 14.44
C ALA A 186 -10.18 0.56 15.28
N ILE A 187 -9.34 -0.28 14.67
CA ILE A 187 -8.05 -0.70 15.23
C ILE A 187 -6.98 0.04 14.44
N ASP A 188 -6.05 0.67 15.15
CA ASP A 188 -4.95 1.41 14.54
C ASP A 188 -3.99 0.43 13.84
N ALA A 189 -3.55 0.76 12.63
CA ALA A 189 -2.57 -0.01 11.88
C ALA A 189 -1.26 -0.17 12.67
N THR A 190 -0.89 0.83 13.46
CA THR A 190 0.29 0.85 14.34
C THR A 190 0.19 -0.20 15.44
N ASP A 191 -1.00 -0.37 16.03
CA ASP A 191 -1.24 -1.39 17.06
C ASP A 191 -1.15 -2.80 16.46
N ILE A 192 -1.68 -2.98 15.24
CA ILE A 192 -1.54 -4.25 14.50
C ILE A 192 -0.07 -4.52 14.22
N ALA A 193 0.68 -3.54 13.72
CA ALA A 193 2.10 -3.68 13.43
C ALA A 193 2.90 -4.08 14.69
N ALA A 194 2.62 -3.45 15.83
CA ALA A 194 3.29 -3.72 17.11
C ALA A 194 2.93 -5.09 17.70
N ALA A 195 1.73 -5.61 17.40
CA ALA A 195 1.27 -6.90 17.90
C ALA A 195 1.86 -8.09 17.12
N LEU A 196 2.30 -7.88 15.88
CA LEU A 196 2.73 -8.94 14.97
C LEU A 196 4.25 -9.20 15.04
N PRO A 197 4.70 -10.44 14.79
CA PRO A 197 6.11 -10.72 14.67
C PRO A 197 6.69 -9.99 13.44
N SER A 198 7.93 -9.54 13.54
CA SER A 198 8.65 -8.92 12.44
C SER A 198 10.05 -9.50 12.29
N THR A 199 10.53 -9.56 11.04
CA THR A 199 11.91 -9.95 10.75
C THR A 199 12.89 -8.84 11.13
N PRO A 200 14.19 -9.17 11.34
CA PRO A 200 15.22 -8.16 11.61
C PRO A 200 15.37 -7.10 10.50
N ASP A 201 14.97 -7.43 9.27
CA ASP A 201 14.97 -6.54 8.10
C ASP A 201 13.62 -5.82 7.87
N GLY A 202 12.72 -5.82 8.85
CA GLY A 202 11.56 -4.92 8.88
C GLY A 202 10.26 -5.45 8.26
N ILE A 203 10.19 -6.75 7.95
CA ILE A 203 8.97 -7.35 7.38
C ILE A 203 8.09 -7.84 8.53
N THR A 204 6.91 -7.25 8.68
CA THR A 204 5.89 -7.73 9.61
C THR A 204 5.11 -8.88 8.98
N VAL A 205 4.78 -9.91 9.77
CA VAL A 205 4.13 -11.12 9.24
C VAL A 205 2.88 -11.48 10.05
N LEU A 206 1.73 -11.55 9.37
CA LEU A 206 0.56 -12.23 9.92
C LEU A 206 0.48 -13.64 9.33
N SER A 207 0.68 -14.63 10.19
CA SER A 207 0.74 -16.05 9.82
C SER A 207 -0.40 -16.85 10.45
N ALA A 208 -0.68 -18.03 9.90
CA ALA A 208 -1.48 -19.04 10.57
C ALA A 208 -0.87 -19.41 11.94
N ALA A 209 -1.72 -19.73 12.92
CA ALA A 209 -1.25 -20.30 14.17
C ALA A 209 -1.13 -21.82 14.05
N ARG A 210 -0.12 -22.37 14.73
CA ARG A 210 -0.07 -23.81 14.99
C ARG A 210 -1.10 -24.14 16.06
N ALA A 211 -2.13 -24.91 15.70
CA ALA A 211 -3.21 -25.27 16.61
C ALA A 211 -2.67 -25.94 17.88
N LYS A 212 -2.85 -25.29 19.04
CA LYS A 212 -2.65 -25.87 20.38
C LYS A 212 -3.98 -26.21 21.06
N VAL A 213 -5.10 -25.89 20.42
CA VAL A 213 -6.45 -25.84 21.00
C VAL A 213 -7.34 -26.89 20.34
N GLU A 214 -8.29 -27.43 21.11
CA GLU A 214 -9.29 -28.41 20.67
C GLU A 214 -10.25 -27.86 19.59
N THR A 215 -10.35 -26.53 19.44
CA THR A 215 -11.18 -25.86 18.42
C THR A 215 -10.33 -25.34 17.25
N PRO A 216 -10.56 -25.83 16.02
CA PRO A 216 -9.87 -25.34 14.83
C PRO A 216 -10.27 -23.89 14.51
N PHE A 217 -9.28 -23.03 14.27
CA PHE A 217 -9.53 -21.70 13.69
C PHE A 217 -9.83 -21.84 12.19
N THR A 218 -10.85 -21.12 11.72
CA THR A 218 -11.20 -21.03 10.30
C THR A 218 -10.96 -19.61 9.82
N LEU A 219 -10.10 -19.45 8.80
CA LEU A 219 -9.85 -18.15 8.19
C LEU A 219 -10.99 -17.79 7.24
N GLU A 220 -11.76 -16.76 7.60
CA GLU A 220 -12.82 -16.22 6.76
C GLU A 220 -12.25 -15.20 5.75
N SER A 221 -12.76 -15.20 4.51
CA SER A 221 -12.29 -14.26 3.48
C SER A 221 -12.53 -12.80 3.86
N GLU A 222 -13.61 -12.52 4.58
CA GLU A 222 -13.93 -11.17 5.07
C GLU A 222 -12.88 -10.67 6.07
N ALA A 223 -12.30 -11.57 6.89
CA ALA A 223 -11.26 -11.20 7.84
C ALA A 223 -10.00 -10.66 7.14
N VAL A 224 -9.64 -11.24 5.98
CA VAL A 224 -8.52 -10.77 5.16
C VAL A 224 -8.79 -9.37 4.60
N GLY A 225 -9.99 -9.13 4.06
CA GLY A 225 -10.39 -7.81 3.56
C GLY A 225 -10.39 -6.75 4.65
N ARG A 226 -10.90 -7.09 5.84
CA ARG A 226 -10.91 -6.20 7.01
C ARG A 226 -9.51 -5.88 7.52
N LEU A 227 -8.61 -6.86 7.50
CA LEU A 227 -7.20 -6.64 7.85
C LEU A 227 -6.53 -5.69 6.87
N ILE A 228 -6.71 -5.90 5.55
CA ILE A 228 -6.14 -5.03 4.51
C ILE A 228 -6.61 -3.59 4.72
N SER A 229 -7.91 -3.39 4.97
CA SER A 229 -8.45 -2.05 5.25
C SER A 229 -7.93 -1.45 6.56
N ALA A 230 -7.73 -2.26 7.61
CA ALA A 230 -7.23 -1.79 8.89
C ALA A 230 -5.72 -1.47 8.88
N THR A 231 -4.97 -2.02 7.92
CA THR A 231 -3.51 -1.88 7.84
C THR A 231 -3.03 -1.00 6.69
N SER A 232 -3.94 -0.52 5.83
CA SER A 232 -3.59 0.28 4.65
C SER A 232 -2.93 1.63 4.96
N GLY A 233 -3.07 2.12 6.20
CA GLY A 233 -2.48 3.39 6.67
C GLY A 233 -1.32 3.23 7.65
N GLY A 234 -0.73 2.04 7.79
CA GLY A 234 0.43 1.80 8.66
C GLY A 234 1.57 1.02 8.02
N PHE A 235 1.45 0.71 6.73
CA PHE A 235 2.45 0.03 5.94
C PHE A 235 2.55 0.68 4.57
N ASP A 236 3.73 0.62 3.94
CA ASP A 236 3.90 1.08 2.57
C ASP A 236 3.46 0.02 1.56
N VAL A 237 3.68 -1.27 1.88
CA VAL A 237 3.32 -2.41 1.02
C VAL A 237 2.63 -3.51 1.81
N LEU A 238 1.49 -3.98 1.32
CA LEU A 238 0.80 -5.18 1.79
C LEU A 238 0.98 -6.30 0.76
N VAL A 239 1.61 -7.40 1.15
CA VAL A 239 1.75 -8.59 0.30
C VAL A 239 0.88 -9.71 0.84
N VAL A 240 -0.08 -10.16 0.05
CA VAL A 240 -1.05 -11.19 0.45
C VAL A 240 -0.75 -12.49 -0.28
N ASP A 241 -0.43 -13.57 0.45
CA ASP A 241 -0.35 -14.93 -0.10
C ASP A 241 -1.73 -15.58 -0.01
N ALA A 242 -2.42 -15.71 -1.14
CA ALA A 242 -3.83 -16.12 -1.18
C ALA A 242 -4.06 -17.36 -2.05
N PRO A 243 -5.10 -18.17 -1.75
CA PRO A 243 -5.56 -19.18 -2.68
C PRO A 243 -6.32 -18.53 -3.84
N PRO A 244 -6.37 -19.18 -5.03
CA PRO A 244 -7.09 -18.64 -6.18
C PRO A 244 -8.60 -18.44 -5.93
N THR A 245 -9.18 -19.18 -4.98
CA THR A 245 -10.61 -19.06 -4.63
C THR A 245 -10.95 -17.84 -3.76
N HIS A 246 -9.96 -17.21 -3.12
CA HIS A 246 -10.17 -16.12 -2.14
C HIS A 246 -9.20 -14.95 -2.36
N ILE A 247 -9.06 -14.54 -3.62
CA ILE A 247 -8.29 -13.34 -3.99
C ILE A 247 -9.03 -12.10 -3.44
N PRO A 248 -8.39 -11.25 -2.60
CA PRO A 248 -9.02 -10.03 -2.09
C PRO A 248 -9.43 -9.09 -3.22
N GLN A 249 -10.55 -8.38 -3.05
CA GLN A 249 -10.98 -7.38 -4.05
C GLN A 249 -10.12 -6.12 -4.03
N ALA A 250 -9.49 -5.80 -2.89
CA ALA A 250 -8.69 -4.61 -2.69
C ALA A 250 -7.23 -4.75 -3.17
N SER A 251 -6.94 -5.62 -4.15
CA SER A 251 -5.59 -5.82 -4.67
C SER A 251 -5.30 -4.86 -5.82
N ASP A 252 -4.19 -4.10 -5.72
CA ASP A 252 -3.73 -3.19 -6.79
C ASP A 252 -3.03 -3.96 -7.92
N LEU A 253 -2.38 -5.07 -7.58
CA LEU A 253 -1.84 -6.06 -8.52
C LEU A 253 -2.05 -7.48 -8.01
N VAL A 254 -2.50 -8.37 -8.88
CA VAL A 254 -2.51 -9.82 -8.64
C VAL A 254 -1.40 -10.50 -9.46
N VAL A 255 -0.50 -11.21 -8.77
CA VAL A 255 0.59 -11.98 -9.38
C VAL A 255 0.20 -13.46 -9.42
N VAL A 256 -0.05 -13.98 -10.62
CA VAL A 256 -0.35 -15.41 -10.83
C VAL A 256 0.95 -16.16 -11.07
N VAL A 257 1.36 -16.98 -10.11
CA VAL A 257 2.58 -17.80 -10.22
C VAL A 257 2.26 -19.09 -10.94
N CYS A 258 2.80 -19.25 -12.16
CA CYS A 258 2.56 -20.40 -13.02
C CYS A 258 3.87 -21.14 -13.26
N ALA A 259 3.89 -22.47 -13.13
CA ALA A 259 5.02 -23.25 -13.64
C ALA A 259 4.91 -23.36 -15.17
N ALA A 260 6.04 -23.42 -15.87
CA ALA A 260 6.13 -23.72 -17.30
C ALA A 260 5.77 -25.20 -17.63
N GLU A 261 4.63 -25.66 -17.10
CA GLU A 261 4.10 -27.01 -17.13
C GLU A 261 2.62 -26.98 -17.54
N VAL A 262 2.18 -28.00 -18.29
CA VAL A 262 0.81 -28.05 -18.87
C VAL A 262 -0.28 -27.90 -17.80
N ARG A 263 -0.21 -28.65 -16.70
CA ARG A 263 -1.25 -28.61 -15.64
C ARG A 263 -1.29 -27.26 -14.91
N SER A 264 -0.13 -26.67 -14.67
CA SER A 264 -0.04 -25.35 -14.03
C SER A 264 -0.59 -24.28 -14.97
N SER A 265 -0.28 -24.35 -16.27
CA SER A 265 -0.79 -23.41 -17.28
C SER A 265 -2.31 -23.48 -17.46
N ALA A 266 -2.90 -24.69 -17.42
CA ALA A 266 -4.34 -24.86 -17.51
C ALA A 266 -5.06 -24.24 -16.31
N ALA A 267 -4.56 -24.45 -15.09
CA ALA A 267 -5.10 -23.81 -13.90
C ALA A 267 -4.89 -22.29 -13.89
N ALA A 268 -3.72 -21.82 -14.36
CA ALA A 268 -3.45 -20.40 -14.52
C ALA A 268 -4.42 -19.73 -15.50
N ALA A 269 -4.82 -20.42 -16.58
CA ALA A 269 -5.78 -19.90 -17.54
C ALA A 269 -7.15 -19.63 -16.91
N GLU A 270 -7.65 -20.54 -16.08
CA GLU A 270 -8.90 -20.35 -15.33
C GLU A 270 -8.81 -19.17 -14.37
N ILE A 271 -7.71 -19.06 -13.61
CA ILE A 271 -7.47 -17.94 -12.68
C ILE A 271 -7.41 -16.60 -13.44
N CYS A 272 -6.68 -16.55 -14.56
CA CYS A 272 -6.55 -15.33 -15.36
C CYS A 272 -7.87 -14.94 -16.04
N ALA A 273 -8.67 -15.91 -16.49
CA ALA A 273 -9.99 -15.66 -17.04
C ALA A 273 -10.93 -15.06 -15.99
N GLU A 274 -10.90 -15.57 -14.76
CA GLU A 274 -11.67 -15.04 -13.64
C GLU A 274 -11.22 -13.62 -13.26
N LEU A 275 -9.91 -13.37 -13.15
CA LEU A 275 -9.38 -12.02 -12.88
C LEU A 275 -9.76 -11.02 -13.98
N LYS A 276 -9.71 -11.44 -15.24
CA LYS A 276 -10.13 -10.61 -16.38
C LYS A 276 -11.62 -10.31 -16.34
N ALA A 277 -12.46 -11.29 -16.00
CA ALA A 277 -13.91 -11.09 -15.83
C ALA A 277 -14.24 -10.10 -14.69
N ARG A 278 -13.40 -10.07 -13.64
CA ARG A 278 -13.51 -9.12 -12.52
C ARG A 278 -12.93 -7.74 -12.81
N GLY A 279 -12.21 -7.56 -13.92
CA GLY A 279 -11.50 -6.32 -14.24
C GLY A 279 -10.28 -6.07 -13.33
N SER A 280 -9.75 -7.11 -12.70
CA SER A 280 -8.57 -7.00 -11.83
C SER A 280 -7.31 -6.75 -12.66
N ASN A 281 -6.38 -5.95 -12.12
CA ASN A 281 -5.04 -5.82 -12.68
C ASN A 281 -4.20 -7.04 -12.28
N PHE A 282 -3.64 -7.76 -13.25
CA PHE A 282 -2.86 -8.96 -12.97
C PHE A 282 -1.75 -9.21 -13.98
N VAL A 283 -0.72 -9.92 -13.52
CA VAL A 283 0.40 -10.41 -14.35
C VAL A 283 0.74 -11.85 -14.01
N VAL A 284 1.44 -12.54 -14.91
CA VAL A 284 1.93 -13.90 -14.69
C VAL A 284 3.42 -13.88 -14.34
N ALA A 285 3.77 -14.53 -13.23
CA ALA A 285 5.15 -14.85 -12.88
C ALA A 285 5.44 -16.29 -13.29
N LEU A 286 6.25 -16.48 -14.33
CA LEU A 286 6.53 -17.78 -14.92
C LEU A 286 7.70 -18.46 -14.23
N ARG A 287 7.47 -19.60 -13.57
CA ARG A 287 8.51 -20.41 -12.95
C ARG A 287 8.99 -21.52 -13.87
N HIS A 288 10.30 -21.59 -14.07
CA HIS A 288 10.98 -22.68 -14.75
C HIS A 288 11.51 -23.73 -13.77
N ARG A 289 11.38 -24.99 -14.16
CA ARG A 289 11.97 -26.15 -13.48
C ARG A 289 12.91 -26.88 -14.44
N GLY A 290 13.75 -27.78 -13.94
CA GLY A 290 14.71 -28.49 -14.79
C GLY A 290 14.10 -29.28 -15.96
N TRP A 291 12.80 -29.59 -15.89
CA TRP A 291 12.03 -30.35 -16.88
C TRP A 291 10.87 -29.56 -17.51
N SER A 292 10.74 -28.25 -17.24
CA SER A 292 9.65 -27.46 -17.83
C SER A 292 9.82 -27.32 -19.34
N GLY A 293 8.71 -27.32 -20.07
CA GLY A 293 8.71 -27.39 -21.54
C GLY A 293 7.93 -26.28 -22.24
N LEU A 294 7.19 -25.45 -21.51
CA LEU A 294 6.43 -24.34 -22.09
C LEU A 294 7.24 -23.05 -22.08
N SER A 295 7.20 -22.30 -23.19
CA SER A 295 7.81 -20.97 -23.27
C SER A 295 6.89 -19.90 -22.67
N ALA A 296 7.43 -18.71 -22.37
CA ALA A 296 6.61 -17.56 -21.96
C ALA A 296 5.48 -17.26 -22.96
N ARG A 297 5.77 -17.32 -24.26
CA ARG A 297 4.76 -17.14 -25.32
C ARG A 297 3.65 -18.18 -25.30
N ASP A 298 3.98 -19.43 -24.97
CA ASP A 298 2.96 -20.47 -24.82
C ASP A 298 2.04 -20.15 -23.64
N ILE A 299 2.62 -19.68 -22.53
CA ILE A 299 1.87 -19.30 -21.34
C ILE A 299 0.98 -18.09 -21.62
N GLU A 300 1.49 -17.01 -22.21
CA GLU A 300 0.69 -15.84 -22.59
C GLU A 300 -0.48 -16.21 -23.50
N ARG A 301 -0.24 -17.11 -24.48
CA ARG A 301 -1.29 -17.61 -25.36
C ARG A 301 -2.35 -18.43 -24.61
N ILE A 302 -1.94 -19.27 -23.65
CA ILE A 302 -2.84 -20.13 -22.88
C ILE A 302 -3.66 -19.31 -21.87
N THR A 303 -3.01 -18.42 -21.13
CA THR A 303 -3.62 -17.67 -20.02
C THR A 303 -4.29 -16.37 -20.46
N GLN A 304 -3.93 -15.87 -21.65
CA GLN A 304 -4.32 -14.55 -22.13
C GLN A 304 -3.92 -13.42 -21.14
N GLY A 305 -2.83 -13.65 -20.39
CA GLY A 305 -2.23 -12.69 -19.46
C GLY A 305 -0.75 -12.53 -19.75
N ASP A 306 -0.21 -11.36 -19.41
CA ASP A 306 1.17 -11.01 -19.74
C ASP A 306 2.15 -11.69 -18.78
N VAL A 307 3.20 -12.32 -19.33
CA VAL A 307 4.29 -12.87 -18.52
C VAL A 307 5.25 -11.73 -18.20
N SER A 308 5.15 -11.20 -16.99
CA SER A 308 5.97 -10.07 -16.56
C SER A 308 7.37 -10.49 -16.14
N VAL A 309 7.50 -11.64 -15.48
CA VAL A 309 8.80 -12.11 -14.96
C VAL A 309 8.98 -13.60 -15.15
N GLU A 310 10.24 -14.02 -15.33
CA GLU A 310 10.64 -15.42 -15.39
C GLU A 310 11.55 -15.80 -14.21
N ILE A 311 11.11 -16.78 -13.41
CA ILE A 311 11.82 -17.27 -12.23
C ILE A 311 12.47 -18.61 -12.57
N SER A 312 13.79 -18.58 -12.74
CA SER A 312 14.60 -19.78 -12.99
C SER A 312 14.65 -20.71 -11.78
N HIS A 313 15.00 -21.99 -12.01
CA HIS A 313 15.32 -22.91 -10.91
C HIS A 313 16.53 -22.41 -10.10
N ILE A 314 16.38 -22.36 -8.78
CA ILE A 314 17.42 -21.92 -7.84
C ILE A 314 17.88 -23.12 -7.04
N LYS A 315 19.12 -23.57 -7.33
CA LYS A 315 19.74 -24.70 -6.64
C LYS A 315 19.82 -24.41 -5.14
N ASN A 316 19.51 -25.42 -4.33
CA ASN A 316 19.55 -25.39 -2.86
C ASN A 316 18.54 -24.47 -2.16
N LEU A 317 17.81 -23.58 -2.84
CA LEU A 317 16.88 -22.65 -2.16
C LEU A 317 15.90 -23.40 -1.26
N THR A 318 15.23 -24.43 -1.77
CA THR A 318 14.32 -25.25 -0.96
C THR A 318 15.01 -25.82 0.27
N LYS A 319 16.19 -26.42 0.12
CA LYS A 319 16.94 -26.99 1.25
C LYS A 319 17.32 -25.92 2.27
N THR A 320 17.76 -24.75 1.82
CA THR A 320 18.12 -23.64 2.70
C THR A 320 16.89 -23.13 3.45
N THR A 321 15.76 -22.96 2.75
CA THR A 321 14.50 -22.51 3.32
C THR A 321 13.94 -23.47 4.37
N GLU A 322 13.99 -24.77 4.11
CA GLU A 322 13.53 -25.79 5.09
C GLU A 322 14.38 -25.84 6.37
N VAL A 323 15.65 -25.45 6.30
CA VAL A 323 16.58 -25.56 7.44
C VAL A 323 16.70 -24.26 8.23
N ALA A 324 16.62 -23.10 7.55
CA ALA A 324 16.97 -21.81 8.14
C ALA A 324 15.97 -20.69 7.78
N GLY A 325 14.84 -21.01 7.14
CA GLY A 325 13.95 -20.01 6.58
C GLY A 325 14.49 -19.35 5.31
N LEU A 326 13.69 -18.46 4.72
CA LEU A 326 14.04 -17.71 3.53
C LEU A 326 15.24 -16.79 3.83
N PRO A 327 16.34 -16.86 3.05
CA PRO A 327 17.52 -16.04 3.30
C PRO A 327 17.21 -14.54 3.29
N THR A 328 17.84 -13.79 4.20
CA THR A 328 17.78 -12.33 4.21
C THR A 328 18.34 -11.72 2.93
N VAL A 329 19.47 -12.24 2.46
CA VAL A 329 19.99 -11.88 1.14
C VAL A 329 19.46 -12.88 0.12
N LEU A 330 18.45 -12.48 -0.63
CA LEU A 330 17.83 -13.34 -1.64
C LEU A 330 18.79 -13.63 -2.79
N PRO A 331 18.77 -14.86 -3.35
CA PRO A 331 19.46 -15.14 -4.61
C PRO A 331 18.97 -14.19 -5.71
N LYS A 332 19.88 -13.65 -6.53
CA LYS A 332 19.54 -12.70 -7.62
C LYS A 332 18.40 -13.18 -8.53
N LYS A 333 18.34 -14.49 -8.77
CA LYS A 333 17.30 -15.14 -9.60
C LYS A 333 15.89 -15.15 -8.96
N LEU A 334 15.77 -14.73 -7.70
CA LEU A 334 14.51 -14.50 -6.99
C LEU A 334 14.32 -13.01 -6.69
N ALA A 335 15.38 -12.32 -6.29
CA ALA A 335 15.37 -10.89 -5.98
C ALA A 335 14.99 -10.01 -7.18
N ALA A 336 15.57 -10.27 -8.36
CA ALA A 336 15.30 -9.45 -9.55
C ALA A 336 13.83 -9.57 -10.03
N PRO A 337 13.24 -10.78 -10.17
CA PRO A 337 11.81 -10.91 -10.43
C PRO A 337 10.91 -10.25 -9.39
N ALA A 338 11.25 -10.36 -8.10
CA ALA A 338 10.47 -9.74 -7.04
C ALA A 338 10.48 -8.20 -7.11
N LEU A 339 11.65 -7.61 -7.42
CA LEU A 339 11.79 -6.17 -7.62
C LEU A 339 11.07 -5.68 -8.88
N GLU A 340 11.11 -6.44 -9.96
CA GLU A 340 10.39 -6.11 -11.19
C GLU A 340 8.87 -6.15 -10.98
N LEU A 341 8.35 -7.11 -10.21
CA LEU A 341 6.94 -7.16 -9.84
C LEU A 341 6.50 -5.98 -8.96
N LEU A 342 7.37 -5.50 -8.08
CA LEU A 342 7.14 -4.26 -7.34
C LEU A 342 7.02 -3.06 -8.30
N ALA A 343 7.95 -2.91 -9.23
CA ALA A 343 7.91 -1.83 -10.22
C ALA A 343 6.66 -1.88 -11.11
N VAL A 344 6.23 -3.09 -11.50
CA VAL A 344 4.98 -3.32 -12.26
C VAL A 344 3.75 -2.94 -11.46
N ALA A 345 3.79 -3.12 -10.13
CA ALA A 345 2.74 -2.68 -9.22
C ALA A 345 2.76 -1.16 -8.97
N GLY A 346 3.78 -0.43 -9.46
CA GLY A 346 3.93 1.01 -9.28
C GLY A 346 4.71 1.43 -8.03
N TRP A 347 5.49 0.51 -7.45
CA TRP A 347 6.46 0.78 -6.38
C TRP A 347 7.70 1.51 -6.90
#